data_AF-A0A3N5FM68-F1
#
_entry.id   AF-A0A3N5FM68-F1
#
_cell.length_a   1.000
_cell.length_b   1.000
_cell.length_c   1.000
_cell.angle_alpha   90.00
_cell.angle_beta   90.00
_cell.angle_gamma   90.00
#
_symmetry.space_group_name_H-M   'P 1'
#
loop_
_entity.id
_entity.type
_entity.pdbx_description
1 polymer ?
#
loop_
_entity_poly.entity_id
_entity_poly.type
_entity_poly.pdbx_seq_one_letter_code
_entity_poly.pdbx_strand_id
1 'polypeptide(L)'
;MGQDVVCHRCGKRLAIEDFTMGAAQTLGNRSYCKPCLPASEVKTILSPTPVPAPTTTPPPKRSLPILLGGAAVAVLAVTAAVLLFRPQKPAPPSPDPSTTAATSASASSRPPLPEKDPAARRKRIDSELQALKAKVEPSVNGEHFGAAISLLREARKTYDAPEWVGPVDHRIRDLQQTADGLHVQLLEQAVEARKRGGLAEIQKVRQRIAQWEMPLYSSALEQALSAVRIPEPVPGSGLRLIPGLGEAGRVQRRHGMPTEKGVEAVPFGSGRTVGFEGELFQAPSEGEIQVTFVTPTAQTMQIRLLVVAERGRTVPYEFTIRSAAAGVPVQVKAAFNRFTDVGRPLAAGSLVKQLHILGQDGKAVFRVTELVVAKRRD
;
A
#
# COMPACT_ATOMS: atom_id res chain seq x y z
N MET A 1 32.61 -11.94 -7.70
CA MET A 1 33.56 -12.50 -6.71
C MET A 1 32.80 -12.64 -5.41
N GLY A 2 32.39 -13.86 -5.03
CA GLY A 2 31.67 -14.08 -3.77
C GLY A 2 32.63 -13.92 -2.59
N GLN A 3 32.25 -13.11 -1.59
CA GLN A 3 33.01 -13.07 -0.35
C GLN A 3 32.79 -14.40 0.39
N ASP A 4 33.88 -15.11 0.69
CA ASP A 4 33.84 -16.29 1.54
C ASP A 4 33.42 -15.88 2.96
N VAL A 5 32.20 -16.25 3.36
CA VAL A 5 31.72 -16.02 4.73
C VAL A 5 32.22 -17.17 5.60
N VAL A 6 32.95 -16.86 6.67
CA VAL A 6 33.48 -17.85 7.61
C VAL A 6 32.82 -17.70 8.98
N CYS A 7 32.63 -18.83 9.67
CA CYS A 7 32.15 -18.82 11.03
C CYS A 7 33.15 -18.10 11.93
N HIS A 8 32.70 -17.07 12.64
CA HIS A 8 33.54 -16.24 13.49
C HIS A 8 34.22 -17.02 14.63
N ARG A 9 33.65 -18.16 15.05
CA ARG A 9 34.17 -18.95 16.19
C ARG A 9 35.07 -20.11 15.77
N CYS A 10 34.67 -20.90 14.78
CA CYS A 10 35.42 -22.09 14.36
C CYS A 10 36.15 -21.94 13.02
N GLY A 11 36.01 -20.80 12.33
CA GLY A 11 36.64 -20.57 11.02
C GLY A 11 36.07 -21.39 9.87
N LYS A 12 35.08 -22.26 10.11
CA LYS A 12 34.43 -23.07 9.07
C LYS A 12 33.84 -22.14 7.99
N ARG A 13 34.15 -22.38 6.71
CA ARG A 13 33.49 -21.72 5.58
C ARG A 13 31.99 -22.04 5.60
N LEU A 14 31.16 -21.01 5.46
CA LEU A 14 29.71 -21.08 5.45
C LEU A 14 29.25 -20.78 4.03
N ALA A 15 28.52 -21.71 3.44
CA ALA A 15 27.90 -21.53 2.13
C ALA A 15 26.56 -20.79 2.29
N ILE A 16 26.04 -20.21 1.20
CA ILE A 16 24.74 -19.51 1.23
C ILE A 16 23.63 -20.48 1.65
N GLU A 17 23.73 -21.73 1.22
CA GLU A 17 22.80 -22.81 1.56
C GLU A 17 22.75 -23.08 3.07
N ASP A 18 23.85 -22.87 3.81
CA ASP A 18 23.87 -23.03 5.27
C ASP A 18 22.96 -22.00 5.96
N PHE A 19 22.87 -20.77 5.44
CA PHE A 19 21.95 -19.75 5.97
C PHE A 19 20.51 -20.08 5.63
N THR A 20 20.25 -20.50 4.40
CA THR A 20 18.90 -20.88 3.93
C THR A 20 18.34 -22.08 4.70
N MET A 21 19.19 -23.06 5.04
CA MET A 21 18.80 -24.25 5.83
C MET A 21 18.79 -24.00 7.35
N GLY A 22 19.14 -22.80 7.82
CA GLY A 22 19.26 -22.50 9.26
C GLY A 22 20.42 -23.24 9.95
N ALA A 23 21.41 -23.72 9.17
CA ALA A 23 22.66 -24.27 9.67
C ALA A 23 23.70 -23.19 10.02
N ALA A 24 23.49 -21.95 9.56
CA ALA A 24 24.25 -20.76 9.91
C ALA A 24 23.33 -19.56 10.18
N GLN A 25 23.78 -18.63 11.01
CA GLN A 25 23.05 -17.40 11.33
C GLN A 25 24.02 -16.23 11.49
N THR A 26 23.58 -15.03 11.12
CA THR A 26 24.33 -13.79 11.30
C THR A 26 23.78 -13.03 12.51
N LEU A 27 24.65 -12.70 13.46
CA LEU A 27 24.35 -11.91 14.66
C LEU A 27 25.26 -10.67 14.64
N GLY A 28 24.64 -9.49 14.49
CA GLY A 28 25.39 -8.25 14.25
C GLY A 28 26.22 -8.36 12.96
N ASN A 29 27.53 -8.11 13.08
CA ASN A 29 28.48 -8.15 11.95
C ASN A 29 29.27 -9.46 11.88
N ARG A 30 28.77 -10.54 12.49
CA ARG A 30 29.48 -11.83 12.61
C ARG A 30 28.55 -12.99 12.21
N SER A 31 29.08 -13.92 11.43
CA SER A 31 28.35 -15.15 11.04
C SER A 31 28.80 -16.34 11.87
N TYR A 32 27.86 -17.18 12.28
CA TYR A 32 28.10 -18.35 13.13
C TYR A 32 27.45 -19.59 12.52
N CYS A 33 28.13 -20.74 12.55
CA CYS A 33 27.45 -22.03 12.35
C CYS A 33 26.61 -22.37 13.59
N LYS A 34 25.58 -23.18 13.40
CA LYS A 34 24.64 -23.60 14.45
C LYS A 34 25.31 -24.11 15.74
N PRO A 35 26.39 -24.93 15.71
CA PRO A 35 27.08 -25.37 16.93
C PRO A 35 27.85 -24.25 17.66
N CYS A 36 28.24 -23.19 16.94
CA CYS A 36 29.05 -22.10 17.48
C CYS A 36 28.22 -20.92 17.98
N LEU A 37 26.91 -20.93 17.74
CA LEU A 37 26.00 -19.85 18.10
C LEU A 37 26.02 -19.62 19.63
N PRO A 38 26.36 -18.42 20.11
CA PRO A 38 26.43 -18.16 21.55
C PRO A 38 25.03 -18.23 22.18
N ALA A 39 24.83 -19.17 23.10
CA ALA A 39 23.55 -19.39 23.78
C ALA A 39 23.02 -18.14 24.52
N SER A 40 23.91 -17.24 24.93
CA SER A 40 23.57 -15.99 25.62
C SER A 40 22.91 -14.94 24.71
N GLU A 41 23.14 -14.96 23.39
CA GLU A 41 22.60 -13.94 22.47
C GLU A 41 21.26 -14.35 21.85
N VAL A 42 20.99 -15.66 21.74
CA VAL A 42 19.71 -16.17 21.19
C VAL A 42 18.51 -15.74 22.05
N LYS A 43 18.72 -15.59 23.36
CA LYS A 43 17.66 -15.23 24.31
C LYS A 43 17.17 -13.78 24.16
N THR A 44 18.01 -12.90 23.63
CA THR A 44 17.70 -11.46 23.46
C THR A 44 16.84 -11.18 22.22
N ILE A 45 16.87 -12.05 21.20
CA ILE A 45 16.15 -11.83 19.94
C ILE A 45 14.75 -12.48 19.97
N LEU A 46 14.53 -13.51 20.80
CA LEU A 46 13.26 -14.23 20.90
C LEU A 46 12.39 -13.83 22.10
N SER A 47 12.85 -12.91 22.94
CA SER A 47 12.01 -12.33 23.99
C SER A 47 11.44 -11.01 23.45
N PRO A 48 10.17 -10.95 23.00
CA PRO A 48 9.55 -9.67 22.72
C PRO A 48 9.66 -8.82 23.97
N THR A 49 10.23 -7.62 23.85
CA THR A 49 10.26 -6.63 24.93
C THR A 49 8.86 -6.55 25.53
N PRO A 50 8.66 -6.84 26.82
CA PRO A 50 7.35 -6.70 27.44
C PRO A 50 6.97 -5.22 27.32
N VAL A 51 5.99 -4.95 26.47
CA VAL A 51 5.32 -3.65 26.42
C VAL A 51 4.81 -3.39 27.84
N PRO A 52 5.16 -2.26 28.47
CA PRO A 52 4.67 -1.95 29.81
C PRO A 52 3.14 -2.04 29.80
N ALA A 53 2.60 -2.87 30.67
CA ALA A 53 1.16 -3.08 30.76
C ALA A 53 0.47 -1.73 31.01
N PRO A 54 -0.52 -1.34 30.20
CA PRO A 54 -1.30 -0.16 30.47
C PRO A 54 -2.02 -0.34 31.81
N THR A 55 -1.76 0.58 32.74
CA THR A 55 -2.50 0.71 34.00
C THR A 55 -3.99 0.79 33.68
N THR A 56 -4.72 -0.27 34.02
CA THR A 56 -6.16 -0.39 33.79
C THR A 56 -6.90 0.41 34.84
N THR A 57 -7.32 1.62 34.47
CA THR A 57 -8.41 2.31 35.17
C THR A 57 -9.73 1.58 34.87
N PRO A 58 -10.56 1.27 35.87
CA PRO A 58 -11.80 0.53 35.66
C PRO A 58 -12.78 1.34 34.81
N PRO A 59 -13.44 0.73 33.80
CA PRO A 59 -14.36 1.43 32.93
C PRO A 59 -15.67 1.78 33.67
N PRO A 60 -16.23 3.00 33.49
CA PRO A 60 -17.54 3.32 34.01
C PRO A 60 -18.63 2.54 33.27
N LYS A 61 -19.49 1.85 34.05
CA LYS A 61 -20.74 1.23 33.59
C LYS A 61 -21.61 2.28 32.89
N ARG A 62 -21.75 2.16 31.57
CA ARG A 62 -22.83 2.82 30.81
C ARG A 62 -23.65 1.77 30.08
N SER A 63 -24.91 1.70 30.45
CA SER A 63 -25.98 0.91 29.85
C SER A 63 -26.24 1.34 28.41
N LEU A 64 -26.14 0.40 27.46
CA LEU A 64 -26.53 0.57 26.06
C LEU A 64 -28.02 0.22 25.88
N PRO A 65 -28.83 1.05 25.22
CA PRO A 65 -30.11 0.63 24.69
C PRO A 65 -29.93 -0.13 23.37
N ILE A 66 -30.70 -1.19 23.23
CA ILE A 66 -30.81 -2.07 22.07
C ILE A 66 -31.53 -1.31 20.95
N LEU A 67 -30.89 -1.19 19.78
CA LEU A 67 -31.56 -0.89 18.51
C LEU A 67 -31.10 -1.89 17.45
N LEU A 68 -31.86 -2.99 17.37
CA LEU A 68 -31.88 -3.92 16.25
C LEU A 68 -32.66 -3.30 15.08
N GLY A 69 -32.18 -3.53 13.86
CA GLY A 69 -33.03 -3.58 12.67
C GLY A 69 -32.67 -2.56 11.60
N GLY A 70 -32.19 -3.02 10.44
CA GLY A 70 -32.20 -2.17 9.24
C GLY A 70 -31.19 -2.43 8.12
N ALA A 71 -30.48 -3.57 8.07
CA ALA A 71 -29.45 -3.77 7.02
C ALA A 71 -29.56 -5.09 6.22
N ALA A 72 -30.69 -5.81 6.31
CA ALA A 72 -30.84 -7.12 5.63
C ALA A 72 -31.60 -7.06 4.29
N VAL A 73 -32.20 -5.93 3.89
CA VAL A 73 -33.09 -5.89 2.71
C VAL A 73 -32.41 -5.36 1.43
N ALA A 74 -31.29 -4.63 1.54
CA ALA A 74 -30.63 -4.05 0.37
C ALA A 74 -29.78 -5.04 -0.45
N VAL A 75 -29.33 -6.15 0.14
CA VAL A 75 -28.47 -7.14 -0.55
C VAL A 75 -29.28 -8.06 -1.48
N LEU A 76 -30.56 -8.33 -1.17
CA LEU A 76 -31.41 -9.21 -1.98
C LEU A 76 -31.92 -8.54 -3.28
N ALA A 77 -32.11 -7.22 -3.29
CA ALA A 77 -32.56 -6.49 -4.48
C ALA A 77 -31.47 -6.35 -5.57
N VAL A 78 -30.19 -6.26 -5.17
CA VAL A 78 -29.07 -6.15 -6.13
C VAL A 78 -28.76 -7.50 -6.78
N THR A 79 -28.92 -8.62 -6.07
CA THR A 79 -28.79 -9.96 -6.67
C THR A 79 -29.89 -10.29 -7.68
N ALA A 80 -31.11 -9.78 -7.50
CA ALA A 80 -32.20 -9.99 -8.46
C ALA A 80 -32.00 -9.17 -9.76
N ALA A 81 -31.44 -7.96 -9.67
CA ALA A 81 -31.20 -7.12 -10.84
C ALA A 81 -30.07 -7.65 -11.76
N VAL A 82 -29.04 -8.28 -11.19
CA VAL A 82 -27.92 -8.86 -11.97
C VAL A 82 -28.31 -10.15 -12.70
N LEU A 83 -29.32 -10.89 -12.21
CA LEU A 83 -29.84 -12.07 -12.91
C LEU A 83 -30.76 -11.72 -14.08
N LEU A 84 -31.41 -10.55 -14.07
CA LEU A 84 -32.32 -10.13 -15.14
C LEU A 84 -31.64 -9.40 -16.31
N PHE A 85 -30.43 -8.87 -16.12
CA PHE A 85 -29.65 -8.19 -17.16
C PHE A 85 -28.44 -9.00 -17.64
N ARG A 86 -28.54 -10.33 -17.68
CA ARG A 86 -27.59 -11.13 -18.46
C ARG A 86 -27.84 -10.87 -19.96
N PRO A 87 -26.88 -10.32 -20.72
CA PRO A 87 -27.02 -10.22 -22.16
C PRO A 87 -27.21 -11.64 -22.72
N GLN A 88 -28.34 -11.86 -23.41
CA GLN A 88 -28.58 -13.10 -24.14
C GLN A 88 -27.45 -13.30 -25.13
N LYS A 89 -26.63 -14.32 -24.88
CA LYS A 89 -25.66 -14.83 -25.86
C LYS A 89 -26.44 -15.11 -27.15
N PRO A 90 -26.07 -14.48 -28.29
CA PRO A 90 -26.72 -14.75 -29.57
C PRO A 90 -26.79 -16.26 -29.79
N ALA A 91 -27.99 -16.75 -30.10
CA ALA A 91 -28.21 -18.16 -30.40
C ALA A 91 -27.20 -18.59 -31.47
N PRO A 92 -26.42 -19.66 -31.24
CA PRO A 92 -25.56 -20.20 -32.29
C PRO A 92 -26.44 -20.60 -33.48
N PRO A 93 -26.01 -20.35 -34.73
CA PRO A 93 -26.72 -20.85 -35.90
C PRO A 93 -26.84 -22.36 -35.80
N SER A 94 -28.05 -22.86 -36.05
CA SER A 94 -28.36 -24.29 -36.10
C SER A 94 -27.32 -25.00 -36.98
N PRO A 95 -26.63 -26.05 -36.47
CA PRO A 95 -25.74 -26.83 -37.30
C PRO A 95 -26.55 -27.60 -38.33
N ASP A 96 -26.19 -27.44 -39.60
CA ASP A 96 -26.68 -28.24 -40.70
C ASP A 96 -26.44 -29.74 -40.40
N PRO A 97 -27.47 -30.60 -40.49
CA PRO A 97 -27.33 -32.03 -40.29
C PRO A 97 -26.78 -32.69 -41.56
N SER A 98 -25.56 -32.38 -41.99
CA SER A 98 -24.90 -33.08 -43.09
C SER A 98 -23.41 -32.72 -43.19
N THR A 99 -22.57 -33.26 -42.31
CA THR A 99 -21.15 -33.49 -42.64
C THR A 99 -20.66 -34.71 -41.85
N THR A 100 -20.74 -35.83 -42.52
CA THR A 100 -19.81 -36.97 -42.52
C THR A 100 -19.01 -37.18 -41.24
N ALA A 101 -19.38 -38.25 -40.52
CA ALA A 101 -18.56 -38.92 -39.53
C ALA A 101 -17.19 -39.29 -40.12
N ALA A 102 -16.19 -38.42 -39.96
CA ALA A 102 -14.79 -38.78 -40.04
C ALA A 102 -14.36 -39.19 -38.63
N THR A 103 -14.50 -40.49 -38.36
CA THR A 103 -13.84 -41.22 -37.29
C THR A 103 -12.36 -40.87 -37.28
N SER A 104 -11.97 -39.83 -36.53
CA SER A 104 -10.59 -39.64 -36.11
C SER A 104 -10.33 -40.72 -35.08
N ALA A 105 -9.93 -41.88 -35.59
CA ALA A 105 -9.42 -43.00 -34.81
C ALA A 105 -8.34 -42.44 -33.87
N SER A 106 -8.68 -42.41 -32.59
CA SER A 106 -7.73 -42.27 -31.49
C SER A 106 -6.71 -43.39 -31.67
N ALA A 107 -5.59 -43.07 -32.30
CA ALA A 107 -4.54 -44.02 -32.59
C ALA A 107 -4.01 -44.53 -31.24
N SER A 108 -4.39 -45.78 -30.98
CA SER A 108 -4.00 -46.59 -29.85
C SER A 108 -2.57 -46.30 -29.41
N SER A 109 -2.43 -45.98 -28.13
CA SER A 109 -1.20 -45.87 -27.35
C SER A 109 -0.52 -47.24 -27.27
N ARG A 110 -0.13 -47.80 -28.41
CA ARG A 110 0.67 -49.02 -28.46
C ARG A 110 2.08 -48.61 -28.03
N PRO A 111 2.63 -49.18 -26.94
CA PRO A 111 4.01 -48.91 -26.54
C PRO A 111 4.90 -49.13 -27.77
N PRO A 112 5.69 -48.12 -28.19
CA PRO A 112 6.55 -48.28 -29.35
C PRO A 112 7.49 -49.47 -29.08
N LEU A 113 7.54 -50.39 -30.04
CA LEU A 113 8.55 -51.45 -30.05
C LEU A 113 9.92 -50.80 -29.83
N PRO A 114 10.80 -51.39 -28.99
CA PRO A 114 12.10 -50.81 -28.67
C PRO A 114 12.86 -50.49 -29.96
N GLU A 115 13.02 -49.20 -30.22
CA GLU A 115 13.66 -48.68 -31.42
C GLU A 115 15.15 -49.05 -31.35
N LYS A 116 15.62 -49.87 -32.30
CA LYS A 116 16.96 -50.46 -32.26
C LYS A 116 18.10 -49.44 -32.45
N ASP A 117 17.80 -48.26 -32.98
CA ASP A 117 18.79 -47.20 -33.21
C ASP A 117 18.65 -46.05 -32.19
N PRO A 118 19.56 -45.93 -31.21
CA PRO A 118 19.53 -44.85 -30.23
C PRO A 118 19.76 -43.46 -30.85
N ALA A 119 20.40 -43.37 -32.02
CA ALA A 119 20.63 -42.09 -32.70
C ALA A 119 19.35 -41.56 -33.36
N ALA A 120 18.58 -42.43 -34.01
CA ALA A 120 17.26 -42.08 -34.55
C ALA A 120 16.31 -41.60 -33.44
N ARG A 121 16.29 -42.31 -32.31
CA ARG A 121 15.50 -41.94 -31.13
C ARG A 121 15.83 -40.53 -30.60
N ARG A 122 17.13 -40.22 -30.46
CA ARG A 122 17.56 -38.87 -30.02
C ARG A 122 17.11 -37.78 -30.97
N LYS A 123 17.29 -37.95 -32.28
CA LYS A 123 16.85 -36.96 -33.29
C LYS A 123 15.35 -36.71 -33.22
N ARG A 124 14.56 -37.75 -33.00
CA ARG A 124 13.11 -37.63 -32.84
C ARG A 124 12.76 -36.85 -31.57
N ILE A 125 13.35 -37.22 -30.44
CA ILE A 125 13.17 -36.50 -29.16
C ILE A 125 13.52 -35.02 -29.31
N ASP A 126 14.64 -34.70 -29.97
CA ASP A 126 15.06 -33.32 -30.22
C ASP A 126 14.02 -32.54 -31.05
N SER A 127 13.50 -33.15 -32.12
CA SER A 127 12.45 -32.53 -32.94
C SER A 127 11.16 -32.29 -32.16
N GLU A 128 10.78 -33.21 -31.27
CA GLU A 128 9.58 -33.10 -30.45
C GLU A 128 9.75 -32.04 -29.35
N LEU A 129 10.95 -31.92 -28.76
CA LEU A 129 11.28 -30.83 -27.83
C LEU A 129 11.21 -29.45 -28.52
N GLN A 130 11.67 -29.34 -29.77
CA GLN A 130 11.55 -28.10 -30.54
C GLN A 130 10.08 -27.74 -30.82
N ALA A 131 9.27 -28.72 -31.24
CA ALA A 131 7.84 -28.53 -31.44
C ALA A 131 7.12 -28.14 -30.14
N LEU A 132 7.48 -28.78 -29.02
CA LEU A 132 6.97 -28.46 -27.69
C LEU A 132 7.30 -27.02 -27.29
N LYS A 133 8.56 -26.58 -27.52
CA LYS A 133 8.98 -25.20 -27.27
C LYS A 133 8.16 -24.22 -28.09
N ALA A 134 8.00 -24.46 -29.40
CA ALA A 134 7.19 -23.61 -30.27
C ALA A 134 5.73 -23.51 -29.82
N LYS A 135 5.17 -24.59 -29.24
CA LYS A 135 3.82 -24.62 -28.70
C LYS A 135 3.67 -23.86 -27.38
N VAL A 136 4.71 -23.83 -26.55
CA VAL A 136 4.74 -23.14 -25.25
C VAL A 136 4.93 -21.63 -25.42
N GLU A 137 5.67 -21.21 -26.44
CA GLU A 137 6.07 -19.80 -26.62
C GLU A 137 4.91 -18.79 -26.64
N PRO A 138 3.77 -19.04 -27.31
CA PRO A 138 2.63 -18.12 -27.29
C PRO A 138 2.07 -17.90 -25.88
N SER A 139 2.01 -18.95 -25.05
CA SER A 139 1.56 -18.84 -23.66
C SER A 139 2.55 -18.04 -22.82
N VAL A 140 3.86 -18.21 -23.03
CA VAL A 140 4.89 -17.44 -22.32
C VAL A 140 4.83 -15.96 -22.69
N ASN A 141 4.70 -15.65 -23.98
CA ASN A 141 4.60 -14.27 -24.47
C ASN A 141 3.32 -13.56 -23.99
N GLY A 142 2.24 -14.32 -23.78
CA GLY A 142 1.00 -13.82 -23.17
C GLY A 142 0.97 -13.87 -21.64
N GLU A 143 2.10 -14.16 -20.97
CA GLU A 143 2.20 -14.34 -19.51
C GLU A 143 1.27 -15.42 -18.92
N HIS A 144 0.79 -16.37 -19.73
CA HIS A 144 -0.02 -17.50 -19.29
C HIS A 144 0.85 -18.63 -18.73
N PHE A 145 1.62 -18.35 -17.67
CA PHE A 145 2.62 -19.26 -17.12
C PHE A 145 2.01 -20.59 -16.63
N GLY A 146 0.85 -20.57 -15.99
CA GLY A 146 0.14 -21.77 -15.52
C GLY A 146 -0.24 -22.72 -16.66
N ALA A 147 -0.76 -22.17 -17.77
CA ALA A 147 -1.09 -22.94 -18.97
C ALA A 147 0.17 -23.55 -19.61
N ALA A 148 1.25 -22.77 -19.74
CA ALA A 148 2.53 -23.23 -20.26
C ALA A 148 3.14 -24.37 -19.42
N ILE A 149 3.14 -24.23 -18.10
CA ILE A 149 3.63 -25.24 -17.15
C ILE A 149 2.77 -26.51 -17.23
N SER A 150 1.44 -26.36 -17.33
CA SER A 150 0.52 -27.51 -17.46
C SER A 150 0.76 -28.31 -18.75
N LEU A 151 1.01 -27.60 -19.86
CA LEU A 151 1.36 -28.23 -21.14
C LEU A 151 2.68 -29.00 -21.04
N LEU A 152 3.71 -28.42 -20.43
CA LEU A 152 4.99 -29.08 -20.20
C LEU A 152 4.87 -30.30 -19.27
N ARG A 153 4.05 -30.22 -18.22
CA ARG A 153 3.80 -31.35 -17.31
C ARG A 153 3.07 -32.50 -18.00
N GLU A 154 2.17 -32.20 -18.92
CA GLU A 154 1.51 -33.24 -19.71
C GLU A 154 2.50 -33.89 -20.68
N ALA A 155 3.30 -33.08 -21.38
CA ALA A 155 4.36 -33.55 -22.27
C ALA A 155 5.41 -34.41 -21.54
N ARG A 156 5.74 -34.06 -20.28
CA ARG A 156 6.64 -34.84 -19.41
C ARG A 156 6.21 -36.30 -19.27
N LYS A 157 4.91 -36.61 -19.31
CA LYS A 157 4.37 -37.97 -19.15
C LYS A 157 4.58 -38.85 -20.39
N THR A 158 4.88 -38.25 -21.55
CA THR A 158 4.98 -38.98 -22.82
C THR A 158 6.19 -39.92 -22.87
N TYR A 159 7.33 -39.52 -22.29
CA TYR A 159 8.56 -40.30 -22.31
C TYR A 159 9.22 -40.34 -20.94
N ASP A 160 9.55 -41.54 -20.47
CA ASP A 160 10.38 -41.77 -19.29
C ASP A 160 11.86 -41.88 -19.68
N ALA A 161 12.34 -40.89 -20.42
CA ALA A 161 13.71 -40.85 -20.94
C ALA A 161 14.44 -39.64 -20.35
N PRO A 162 15.67 -39.78 -19.83
CA PRO A 162 16.38 -38.66 -19.21
C PRO A 162 16.62 -37.50 -20.18
N GLU A 163 16.84 -37.80 -21.46
CA GLU A 163 16.96 -36.82 -22.55
C GLU A 163 15.68 -36.00 -22.80
N TRP A 164 14.52 -36.45 -22.33
CA TRP A 164 13.25 -35.73 -22.41
C TRP A 164 12.88 -35.06 -21.08
N VAL A 165 12.93 -35.83 -19.99
CA VAL A 165 12.52 -35.37 -18.65
C VAL A 165 13.39 -34.21 -18.18
N GLY A 166 14.71 -34.29 -18.38
CA GLY A 166 15.66 -33.25 -17.94
C GLY A 166 15.36 -31.86 -18.54
N PRO A 167 15.31 -31.72 -19.88
CA PRO A 167 14.98 -30.46 -20.52
C PRO A 167 13.58 -29.92 -20.19
N VAL A 168 12.57 -30.80 -20.09
CA VAL A 168 11.19 -30.39 -19.75
C VAL A 168 11.13 -29.86 -18.32
N ASP A 169 11.71 -30.58 -17.35
CA ASP A 169 11.75 -30.16 -15.95
C ASP A 169 12.55 -28.87 -15.76
N HIS A 170 13.64 -28.70 -16.51
CA HIS A 170 14.40 -27.44 -16.51
C HIS A 170 13.55 -26.28 -17.01
N ARG A 171 12.84 -26.43 -18.13
CA ARG A 171 11.97 -25.38 -18.68
C ARG A 171 10.83 -25.01 -17.73
N ILE A 172 10.24 -25.98 -17.02
CA ILE A 172 9.24 -25.71 -15.98
C ILE A 172 9.83 -24.81 -14.88
N ARG A 173 11.03 -25.12 -14.39
CA ARG A 173 11.71 -24.30 -13.36
C ARG A 173 12.00 -22.89 -13.87
N ASP A 174 12.46 -22.73 -15.11
CA ASP A 174 12.75 -21.40 -15.68
C ASP A 174 11.49 -20.53 -15.76
N LEU A 175 10.35 -21.11 -16.14
CA LEU A 175 9.07 -20.40 -16.17
C LEU A 175 8.60 -20.00 -14.77
N GLN A 176 8.80 -20.87 -13.79
CA GLN A 176 8.49 -20.55 -12.38
C GLN A 176 9.35 -19.39 -11.88
N GLN A 177 10.67 -19.44 -12.10
CA GLN A 177 11.59 -18.36 -11.72
C GLN A 177 11.27 -17.04 -12.41
N THR A 178 10.85 -17.09 -13.68
CA THR A 178 10.41 -15.89 -14.43
C THR A 178 9.16 -15.28 -13.79
N ALA A 179 8.17 -16.11 -13.45
CA ALA A 179 6.96 -15.66 -12.76
C ALA A 179 7.27 -15.09 -11.36
N ASP A 180 8.17 -15.72 -10.61
CA ASP A 180 8.64 -15.23 -9.30
C ASP A 180 9.26 -13.82 -9.43
N GLY A 181 10.16 -13.63 -10.39
CA GLY A 181 10.82 -12.34 -10.63
C GLY A 181 9.85 -11.21 -10.99
N LEU A 182 8.84 -11.51 -11.82
CA LEU A 182 7.78 -10.56 -12.16
C LEU A 182 6.84 -10.29 -10.96
N HIS A 183 6.57 -11.31 -10.15
CA HIS A 183 5.67 -11.19 -8.99
C HIS A 183 6.18 -10.18 -7.98
N VAL A 184 7.48 -10.21 -7.66
CA VAL A 184 8.11 -9.26 -6.73
C VAL A 184 7.88 -7.81 -7.19
N GLN A 185 8.12 -7.52 -8.46
CA GLN A 185 7.93 -6.17 -9.02
C GLN A 185 6.45 -5.72 -8.96
N LEU A 186 5.53 -6.62 -9.29
CA LEU A 186 4.10 -6.33 -9.25
C LEU A 186 3.58 -6.14 -7.81
N LEU A 187 4.13 -6.87 -6.85
CA LEU A 187 3.79 -6.75 -5.44
C LEU A 187 4.22 -5.40 -4.90
N GLU A 188 5.44 -4.94 -5.20
CA GLU A 188 5.92 -3.60 -4.84
C GLU A 188 5.01 -2.50 -5.43
N GLN A 189 4.67 -2.61 -6.72
CA GLN A 189 3.75 -1.67 -7.38
C GLN A 189 2.38 -1.62 -6.70
N ALA A 190 1.80 -2.77 -6.36
CA ALA A 190 0.51 -2.85 -5.71
C ALA A 190 0.53 -2.28 -4.29
N VAL A 191 1.61 -2.52 -3.53
CA VAL A 191 1.82 -1.95 -2.19
C VAL A 191 1.94 -0.43 -2.24
N GLU A 192 2.73 0.12 -3.17
CA GLU A 192 2.85 1.57 -3.35
C GLU A 192 1.55 2.22 -3.83
N ALA A 193 0.82 1.56 -4.73
CA ALA A 193 -0.52 1.98 -5.11
C ALA A 193 -1.48 1.98 -3.90
N ARG A 194 -1.42 0.96 -3.03
CA ARG A 194 -2.23 0.86 -1.81
C ARG A 194 -1.94 2.00 -0.84
N LYS A 195 -0.67 2.33 -0.61
CA LYS A 195 -0.25 3.46 0.24
C LYS A 195 -0.80 4.80 -0.26
N ARG A 196 -0.87 5.00 -1.58
CA ARG A 196 -1.39 6.22 -2.22
C ARG A 196 -2.90 6.22 -2.45
N GLY A 197 -3.62 5.14 -2.10
CA GLY A 197 -5.06 5.00 -2.38
C GLY A 197 -5.42 4.73 -3.85
N GLY A 198 -4.46 4.29 -4.67
CA GLY A 198 -4.60 4.02 -6.10
C GLY A 198 -5.33 2.70 -6.42
N LEU A 199 -6.65 2.63 -6.20
CA LEU A 199 -7.44 1.41 -6.42
C LEU A 199 -7.39 0.88 -7.86
N ALA A 200 -7.33 1.77 -8.86
CA ALA A 200 -7.29 1.38 -10.27
C ALA A 200 -5.98 0.65 -10.64
N GLU A 201 -4.85 1.08 -10.07
CA GLU A 201 -3.54 0.44 -10.27
C GLU A 201 -3.53 -0.96 -9.65
N ILE A 202 -4.07 -1.10 -8.42
CA ILE A 202 -4.20 -2.40 -7.76
C ILE A 202 -5.01 -3.39 -8.60
N GLN A 203 -6.13 -2.93 -9.19
CA GLN A 203 -6.96 -3.79 -10.04
C GLN A 203 -6.23 -4.26 -11.31
N LYS A 204 -5.42 -3.39 -11.94
CA LYS A 204 -4.57 -3.78 -13.08
C LYS A 204 -3.57 -4.86 -12.69
N VAL A 205 -2.92 -4.72 -11.53
CA VAL A 205 -1.98 -5.74 -11.03
C VAL A 205 -2.70 -7.06 -10.74
N ARG A 206 -3.87 -7.03 -10.09
CA ARG A 206 -4.68 -8.23 -9.84
C ARG A 206 -5.05 -8.96 -11.13
N GLN A 207 -5.50 -8.22 -12.16
CA GLN A 207 -5.86 -8.81 -13.46
C GLN A 207 -4.67 -9.47 -14.14
N ARG A 208 -3.50 -8.81 -14.13
CA ARG A 208 -2.26 -9.37 -14.70
C ARG A 208 -1.83 -10.65 -13.98
N ILE A 209 -1.84 -10.68 -12.65
CA ILE A 209 -1.49 -11.90 -11.89
C ILE A 209 -2.54 -13.00 -12.10
N ALA A 210 -3.83 -12.66 -12.22
CA ALA A 210 -4.87 -13.64 -12.49
C ALA A 210 -4.69 -14.33 -13.86
N GLN A 211 -4.18 -13.60 -14.86
CA GLN A 211 -3.88 -14.13 -16.19
C GLN A 211 -2.85 -15.27 -16.18
N TRP A 212 -2.00 -15.32 -15.15
CA TRP A 212 -0.98 -16.35 -15.02
C TRP A 212 -1.55 -17.72 -14.63
N GLU A 213 -2.81 -17.81 -14.19
CA GLU A 213 -3.47 -19.06 -13.76
C GLU A 213 -2.72 -19.81 -12.64
N MET A 214 -2.08 -19.05 -11.75
CA MET A 214 -1.27 -19.58 -10.65
C MET A 214 -1.78 -19.02 -9.30
N PRO A 215 -2.69 -19.74 -8.61
CA PRO A 215 -3.39 -19.24 -7.42
C PRO A 215 -2.48 -18.79 -6.27
N LEU A 216 -1.28 -19.38 -6.18
CA LEU A 216 -0.27 -19.02 -5.18
C LEU A 216 0.05 -17.51 -5.22
N TYR A 217 0.28 -16.94 -6.41
CA TYR A 217 0.65 -15.53 -6.55
C TYR A 217 -0.50 -14.58 -6.24
N SER A 218 -1.74 -14.96 -6.60
CA SER A 218 -2.93 -14.18 -6.24
C SER A 218 -3.11 -14.12 -4.73
N SER A 219 -2.93 -15.25 -4.03
CA SER A 219 -3.02 -15.30 -2.57
C SER A 219 -1.94 -14.45 -1.89
N ALA A 220 -0.71 -14.51 -2.39
CA ALA A 220 0.41 -13.72 -1.87
C ALA A 220 0.19 -12.21 -2.05
N LEU A 221 -0.37 -11.79 -3.20
CA LEU A 221 -0.75 -10.38 -3.43
C LEU A 221 -1.79 -9.91 -2.40
N GLU A 222 -2.86 -10.69 -2.18
CA GLU A 222 -3.91 -10.32 -1.23
C GLU A 222 -3.39 -10.25 0.22
N GLN A 223 -2.49 -11.16 0.58
CA GLN A 223 -1.81 -11.13 1.87
C GLN A 223 -0.96 -9.87 2.02
N ALA A 224 -0.19 -9.49 1.00
CA ALA A 224 0.61 -8.26 1.03
C ALA A 224 -0.27 -7.01 1.14
N LEU A 225 -1.34 -6.92 0.35
CA LEU A 225 -2.26 -5.78 0.34
C LEU A 225 -3.03 -5.60 1.66
N SER A 226 -3.36 -6.71 2.33
CA SER A 226 -4.01 -6.67 3.65
C SER A 226 -3.05 -6.34 4.79
N ALA A 227 -1.77 -6.66 4.65
CA ALA A 227 -0.73 -6.28 5.60
C ALA A 227 -0.41 -4.77 5.57
N VAL A 228 -0.64 -4.09 4.43
CA VAL A 228 -0.48 -2.63 4.34
C VAL A 228 -1.57 -1.95 5.13
N ARG A 229 -1.22 -1.43 6.31
CA ARG A 229 -2.04 -0.48 7.05
C ARG A 229 -2.12 0.80 6.22
N ILE A 230 -3.29 1.06 5.62
CA ILE A 230 -3.60 2.39 5.13
C ILE A 230 -3.60 3.28 6.38
N PRO A 231 -2.77 4.33 6.46
CA PRO A 231 -2.91 5.30 7.52
C PRO A 231 -4.36 5.75 7.48
N GLU A 232 -5.11 5.54 8.58
CA GLU A 232 -6.51 5.93 8.65
C GLU A 232 -6.62 7.32 8.03
N PRO A 233 -7.46 7.50 6.98
CA PRO A 233 -7.67 8.83 6.44
C PRO A 233 -8.09 9.66 7.64
N VAL A 234 -7.21 10.59 8.06
CA VAL A 234 -7.42 11.41 9.24
C VAL A 234 -8.85 11.94 9.09
N PRO A 235 -9.78 11.56 9.99
CA PRO A 235 -11.20 11.70 9.72
C PRO A 235 -11.48 13.11 9.24
N GLY A 236 -11.93 13.22 8.00
CA GLY A 236 -12.20 14.48 7.34
C GLY A 236 -13.34 15.20 8.07
N SER A 237 -12.98 16.15 8.93
CA SER A 237 -13.88 17.16 9.47
C SER A 237 -13.02 18.36 9.85
N GLY A 238 -13.16 19.47 9.13
CA GLY A 238 -12.29 20.63 9.32
C GLY A 238 -12.20 21.14 10.76
N LEU A 239 -11.07 21.80 11.05
CA LEU A 239 -10.69 22.52 12.29
C LEU A 239 -10.94 21.76 13.61
N ARG A 240 -9.89 21.20 14.24
CA ARG A 240 -9.98 20.78 15.65
C ARG A 240 -8.80 21.21 16.52
N LEU A 241 -9.14 21.92 17.60
CA LEU A 241 -8.29 22.18 18.75
C LEU A 241 -7.90 20.88 19.45
N ILE A 242 -6.68 20.86 19.98
CA ILE A 242 -6.13 19.79 20.80
C ILE A 242 -6.70 19.83 22.22
N PRO A 243 -6.91 18.66 22.87
CA PRO A 243 -7.52 18.57 24.20
C PRO A 243 -6.64 19.28 25.24
N GLY A 244 -7.23 20.22 25.99
CA GLY A 244 -6.54 20.95 27.07
C GLY A 244 -7.15 22.31 27.42
N LEU A 245 -7.92 22.93 26.51
CA LEU A 245 -8.81 24.05 26.84
C LEU A 245 -10.11 23.44 27.36
N GLY A 246 -10.40 23.64 28.65
CA GLY A 246 -11.43 22.93 29.40
C GLY A 246 -12.82 22.95 28.74
N GLU A 247 -13.66 21.99 29.12
CA GLU A 247 -15.03 21.74 28.65
C GLU A 247 -16.01 22.94 28.74
N ALA A 248 -15.53 24.12 29.15
CA ALA A 248 -16.32 25.34 29.34
C ALA A 248 -16.11 26.43 28.25
N GLY A 249 -15.28 26.19 27.22
CA GLY A 249 -14.93 27.22 26.23
C GLY A 249 -16.08 27.63 25.30
N ARG A 250 -16.77 28.72 25.63
CA ARG A 250 -17.87 29.30 24.85
C ARG A 250 -17.33 30.10 23.66
N VAL A 251 -17.92 29.83 22.48
CA VAL A 251 -17.85 30.63 21.24
C VAL A 251 -16.46 30.75 20.61
N GLN A 252 -16.10 29.74 19.81
CA GLN A 252 -15.16 29.93 18.70
C GLN A 252 -15.93 30.43 17.47
N ARG A 253 -15.68 31.67 17.04
CA ARG A 253 -16.12 32.15 15.74
C ARG A 253 -15.21 31.53 14.69
N ARG A 254 -15.74 30.53 13.97
CA ARG A 254 -15.07 29.96 12.80
C ARG A 254 -15.13 30.97 11.65
N HIS A 255 -13.97 31.26 11.07
CA HIS A 255 -13.85 31.98 9.81
C HIS A 255 -13.72 30.97 8.68
N GLY A 256 -14.65 30.97 7.72
CA GLY A 256 -14.68 30.04 6.60
C GLY A 256 -16.02 29.33 6.44
N MET A 257 -16.31 28.86 5.23
CA MET A 257 -17.53 28.14 4.89
C MET A 257 -17.29 26.63 5.02
N PRO A 258 -18.01 25.90 5.90
CA PRO A 258 -17.86 24.45 5.99
C PRO A 258 -18.36 23.77 4.71
N THR A 259 -17.65 22.74 4.27
CA THR A 259 -18.00 21.90 3.12
C THR A 259 -17.73 20.44 3.48
N GLU A 260 -18.23 19.49 2.69
CA GLU A 260 -17.93 18.05 2.86
C GLU A 260 -16.43 17.74 2.79
N LYS A 261 -15.64 18.61 2.14
CA LYS A 261 -14.21 18.40 1.88
C LYS A 261 -13.31 19.25 2.78
N GLY A 262 -13.84 19.92 3.79
CA GLY A 262 -13.09 20.82 4.68
C GLY A 262 -13.73 22.20 4.82
N VAL A 263 -12.95 23.22 5.20
CA VAL A 263 -13.42 24.61 5.34
C VAL A 263 -12.87 25.46 4.20
N GLU A 264 -13.77 26.02 3.41
CA GLU A 264 -13.44 26.91 2.30
C GLU A 264 -13.19 28.34 2.80
N ALA A 265 -12.17 28.99 2.25
CA ALA A 265 -11.81 30.35 2.60
C ALA A 265 -12.90 31.33 2.21
N VAL A 266 -13.22 32.25 3.12
CA VAL A 266 -14.15 33.37 2.87
C VAL A 266 -13.37 34.66 2.60
N PRO A 267 -13.94 35.63 1.86
CA PRO A 267 -13.29 36.92 1.64
C PRO A 267 -12.93 37.63 2.97
N PHE A 268 -11.72 38.19 3.05
CA PHE A 268 -11.26 38.97 4.20
C PHE A 268 -10.24 40.03 3.74
N GLY A 269 -10.65 41.30 3.72
CA GLY A 269 -9.86 42.38 3.14
C GLY A 269 -9.62 42.14 1.65
N SER A 270 -8.36 42.26 1.20
CA SER A 270 -7.93 41.97 -0.17
C SER A 270 -7.69 40.48 -0.47
N GLY A 271 -7.75 39.62 0.55
CA GLY A 271 -7.46 38.20 0.46
C GLY A 271 -8.65 37.31 0.83
N ARG A 272 -8.37 36.03 1.05
CA ARG A 272 -9.32 35.09 1.64
C ARG A 272 -8.75 34.47 2.90
N THR A 273 -9.60 34.13 3.86
CA THR A 273 -9.20 33.55 5.15
C THR A 273 -9.99 32.32 5.54
N VAL A 274 -9.30 31.37 6.18
CA VAL A 274 -9.89 30.31 7.01
C VAL A 274 -9.24 30.38 8.37
N GLY A 275 -9.98 30.24 9.45
CA GLY A 275 -9.41 30.31 10.79
C GLY A 275 -10.44 30.22 11.90
N PHE A 276 -10.02 30.60 13.09
CA PHE A 276 -10.91 30.73 14.24
C PHE A 276 -10.49 31.92 15.11
N GLU A 277 -11.48 32.57 15.69
CA GLU A 277 -11.37 33.50 16.79
C GLU A 277 -12.03 32.86 18.01
N GLY A 278 -11.37 32.83 19.16
CA GLY A 278 -11.91 32.20 20.35
C GLY A 278 -11.21 32.61 21.64
N GLU A 279 -11.33 31.75 22.66
CA GLU A 279 -10.63 31.93 23.93
C GLU A 279 -9.11 31.96 23.73
N LEU A 280 -8.45 32.73 24.59
CA LEU A 280 -7.00 32.86 24.58
C LEU A 280 -6.36 31.51 24.88
N PHE A 281 -5.40 31.11 24.07
CA PHE A 281 -4.55 29.96 24.36
C PHE A 281 -3.09 30.39 24.47
N GLN A 282 -2.34 29.75 25.36
CA GLN A 282 -0.91 30.02 25.50
C GLN A 282 -0.13 29.31 24.39
N ALA A 283 0.69 30.07 23.65
CA ALA A 283 1.64 29.50 22.71
C ALA A 283 2.65 28.64 23.47
N PRO A 284 2.80 27.34 23.16
CA PRO A 284 3.73 26.48 23.86
C PRO A 284 5.19 26.86 23.56
N SER A 285 6.10 26.52 24.47
CA SER A 285 7.56 26.60 24.21
C SER A 285 7.98 25.66 23.09
N GLU A 286 7.34 24.50 23.01
CA GLU A 286 7.53 23.50 21.96
C GLU A 286 6.19 23.06 21.37
N GLY A 287 6.04 23.22 20.06
CA GLY A 287 4.83 22.84 19.35
C GLY A 287 4.83 23.34 17.91
N GLU A 288 3.88 22.83 17.14
CA GLU A 288 3.69 23.20 15.74
C GLU A 288 2.22 23.33 15.37
N ILE A 289 1.96 24.22 14.41
CA ILE A 289 0.68 24.31 13.72
C ILE A 289 0.79 23.46 12.47
N GLN A 290 -0.05 22.43 12.38
CA GLN A 290 -0.15 21.59 11.20
C GLN A 290 -1.35 22.04 10.38
N VAL A 291 -1.14 22.30 9.10
CA VAL A 291 -2.18 22.72 8.16
C VAL A 291 -2.13 21.85 6.93
N THR A 292 -3.27 21.30 6.53
CA THR A 292 -3.43 20.69 5.21
C THR A 292 -4.43 21.51 4.42
N PHE A 293 -4.04 22.00 3.24
CA PHE A 293 -4.89 22.81 2.39
C PHE A 293 -4.71 22.49 0.90
N VAL A 294 -5.71 22.87 0.10
CA VAL A 294 -5.69 22.77 -1.36
C VAL A 294 -6.00 24.14 -1.93
N THR A 295 -5.25 24.58 -2.94
CA THR A 295 -5.50 25.82 -3.67
C THR A 295 -5.45 25.57 -5.19
N PRO A 296 -6.33 26.17 -6.00
CA PRO A 296 -6.37 25.96 -7.45
C PRO A 296 -5.27 26.71 -8.20
N THR A 297 -4.64 27.71 -7.57
CA THR A 297 -3.59 28.53 -8.16
C THR A 297 -2.35 28.48 -7.30
N ALA A 298 -1.18 28.54 -7.93
CA ALA A 298 0.07 28.64 -7.18
C ALA A 298 0.16 30.04 -6.55
N GLN A 299 0.22 30.11 -5.22
CA GLN A 299 0.27 31.37 -4.50
C GLN A 299 1.04 31.26 -3.19
N THR A 300 1.45 32.41 -2.66
CA THR A 300 1.97 32.54 -1.31
C THR A 300 0.81 32.50 -0.32
N MET A 301 0.96 31.66 0.70
CA MET A 301 0.00 31.55 1.80
C MET A 301 0.67 32.01 3.10
N GLN A 302 -0.09 32.54 4.03
CA GLN A 302 0.40 32.94 5.35
C GLN A 302 -0.42 32.28 6.46
N ILE A 303 0.25 31.78 7.50
CA ILE A 303 -0.40 31.46 8.77
C ILE A 303 -0.16 32.66 9.68
N ARG A 304 -1.23 33.29 10.16
CA ARG A 304 -1.21 34.47 11.02
C ARG A 304 -1.81 34.15 12.38
N LEU A 305 -1.08 34.47 13.44
CA LEU A 305 -1.53 34.41 14.83
C LEU A 305 -1.72 35.83 15.35
N LEU A 306 -2.87 36.15 15.95
CA LEU A 306 -3.03 37.42 16.68
C LEU A 306 -2.80 37.18 18.17
N VAL A 307 -1.75 37.79 18.69
CA VAL A 307 -1.29 37.63 20.07
C VAL A 307 -1.64 38.86 20.89
N VAL A 308 -2.20 38.68 22.09
CA VAL A 308 -2.52 39.78 23.01
C VAL A 308 -1.25 40.20 23.75
N ALA A 309 -0.80 41.43 23.52
CA ALA A 309 0.31 42.04 24.24
C ALA A 309 -0.14 42.67 25.58
N GLU A 310 0.82 43.06 26.43
CA GLU A 310 0.60 43.55 27.81
C GLU A 310 -0.40 44.72 27.94
N ARG A 311 -0.64 45.49 26.87
CA ARG A 311 -1.58 46.62 26.85
C ARG A 311 -2.94 46.28 26.22
N GLY A 312 -3.27 44.99 26.09
CA GLY A 312 -4.49 44.52 25.42
C GLY A 312 -4.49 44.70 23.89
N ARG A 313 -3.39 45.23 23.32
CA ARG A 313 -3.22 45.35 21.86
C ARG A 313 -2.96 43.98 21.26
N THR A 314 -3.57 43.68 20.12
CA THR A 314 -3.28 42.46 19.35
C THR A 314 -2.16 42.71 18.35
N VAL A 315 -1.14 41.85 18.38
CA VAL A 315 0.02 41.91 17.51
C VAL A 315 0.01 40.70 16.57
N PRO A 316 0.14 40.88 15.25
CA PRO A 316 0.16 39.77 14.31
C PRO A 316 1.55 39.13 14.24
N TYR A 317 1.60 37.81 14.41
CA TYR A 317 2.78 37.01 14.14
C TYR A 317 2.52 36.13 12.92
N GLU A 318 3.46 36.11 11.97
CA GLU A 318 3.24 35.47 10.67
C GLU A 318 4.27 34.36 10.38
N PHE A 319 3.80 33.33 9.68
CA PHE A 319 4.61 32.30 9.03
C PHE A 319 4.23 32.20 7.56
N THR A 320 5.19 32.42 6.66
CA THR A 320 4.96 32.45 5.21
C THR A 320 5.26 31.11 4.57
N ILE A 321 4.27 30.55 3.87
CA ILE A 321 4.37 29.36 3.04
C ILE A 321 4.66 29.80 1.61
N ARG A 322 5.91 29.59 1.17
CA ARG A 322 6.33 29.92 -0.19
C ARG A 322 5.89 28.82 -1.15
N SER A 323 5.22 29.21 -2.23
CA SER A 323 4.91 28.35 -3.39
C SER A 323 4.06 27.12 -3.09
N ALA A 324 2.81 27.32 -2.65
CA ALA A 324 1.84 26.23 -2.62
C ALA A 324 1.53 25.76 -4.05
N ALA A 325 1.70 24.48 -4.37
CA ALA A 325 1.41 23.95 -5.70
C ALA A 325 -0.11 23.95 -5.97
N ALA A 326 -0.49 24.30 -7.19
CA ALA A 326 -1.88 24.30 -7.64
C ALA A 326 -2.45 22.86 -7.68
N GLY A 327 -3.66 22.66 -7.15
CA GLY A 327 -4.44 21.42 -7.25
C GLY A 327 -3.97 20.27 -6.36
N VAL A 328 -2.83 20.39 -5.68
CA VAL A 328 -2.27 19.34 -4.83
C VAL A 328 -2.50 19.69 -3.35
N PRO A 329 -2.91 18.72 -2.49
CA PRO A 329 -2.90 18.92 -1.06
C PRO A 329 -1.50 19.26 -0.54
N VAL A 330 -1.36 20.43 0.07
CA VAL A 330 -0.13 20.89 0.69
C VAL A 330 -0.26 20.72 2.20
N GLN A 331 0.65 19.93 2.78
CA GLN A 331 0.78 19.79 4.22
C GLN A 331 1.93 20.66 4.73
N VAL A 332 1.65 21.53 5.70
CA VAL A 332 2.60 22.45 6.31
C VAL A 332 2.67 22.20 7.80
N LYS A 333 3.90 22.20 8.34
CA LYS A 333 4.18 22.17 9.77
C LYS A 333 4.94 23.45 10.13
N ALA A 334 4.33 24.31 10.92
CA ALA A 334 4.89 25.58 11.34
C ALA A 334 5.13 25.58 12.85
N ALA A 335 6.39 25.43 13.28
CA ALA A 335 6.75 25.52 14.68
C ALA A 335 6.49 26.93 15.23
N PHE A 336 5.99 27.04 16.48
CA PHE A 336 5.62 28.34 17.08
C PHE A 336 6.78 29.34 17.11
N ASN A 337 8.01 28.88 17.35
CA ASN A 337 9.20 29.73 17.36
C ASN A 337 9.59 30.31 15.98
N ARG A 338 8.94 29.88 14.89
CA ARG A 338 9.16 30.42 13.53
C ARG A 338 8.19 31.53 13.17
N PHE A 339 7.20 31.79 14.01
CA PHE A 339 6.29 32.91 13.85
C PHE A 339 6.97 34.20 14.30
N THR A 340 6.92 35.24 13.46
CA THR A 340 7.59 36.52 13.75
C THR A 340 6.70 37.74 13.58
N ASP A 341 6.89 38.75 14.42
CA ASP A 341 6.36 40.12 14.26
C ASP A 341 7.52 41.10 14.10
N VAL A 342 7.64 41.75 12.93
CA VAL A 342 8.76 42.66 12.58
C VAL A 342 10.13 42.03 12.94
N GLY A 343 10.29 40.74 12.64
CA GLY A 343 11.51 39.97 12.91
C GLY A 343 11.68 39.45 14.35
N ARG A 344 10.78 39.78 15.29
CA ARG A 344 10.81 39.26 16.66
C ARG A 344 10.08 37.91 16.72
N PRO A 345 10.71 36.84 17.25
CA PRO A 345 10.06 35.54 17.36
C PRO A 345 8.94 35.57 18.42
N LEU A 346 7.92 34.74 18.23
CA LEU A 346 6.85 34.54 19.20
C LEU A 346 7.40 33.94 20.49
N ALA A 347 7.18 34.63 21.61
CA ALA A 347 7.60 34.16 22.93
C ALA A 347 6.68 33.04 23.44
N ALA A 348 7.26 32.02 24.07
CA ALA A 348 6.50 31.00 24.79
C ALA A 348 5.59 31.63 25.87
N GLY A 349 4.40 31.07 26.06
CA GLY A 349 3.39 31.58 26.99
C GLY A 349 2.55 32.74 26.44
N SER A 350 2.88 33.28 25.26
CA SER A 350 2.12 34.34 24.61
C SER A 350 0.66 33.94 24.39
N LEU A 351 -0.28 34.84 24.73
CA LEU A 351 -1.72 34.56 24.62
C LEU A 351 -2.22 34.81 23.20
N VAL A 352 -2.56 33.75 22.48
CA VAL A 352 -3.06 33.82 21.11
C VAL A 352 -4.59 33.88 21.13
N LYS A 353 -5.16 34.91 20.50
CA LYS A 353 -6.62 35.15 20.38
C LYS A 353 -7.21 34.61 19.08
N GLN A 354 -6.46 34.72 18.00
CA GLN A 354 -6.93 34.32 16.67
C GLN A 354 -5.84 33.56 15.91
N LEU A 355 -6.26 32.59 15.10
CA LEU A 355 -5.40 31.88 14.16
C LEU A 355 -6.09 31.87 12.80
N HIS A 356 -5.40 32.41 11.80
CA HIS A 356 -5.87 32.53 10.43
C HIS A 356 -4.86 31.93 9.45
N ILE A 357 -5.38 31.31 8.40
CA ILE A 357 -4.66 31.02 7.17
C ILE A 357 -5.16 32.03 6.14
N LEU A 358 -4.24 32.70 5.47
CA LEU A 358 -4.49 33.80 4.54
C LEU A 358 -3.91 33.46 3.17
N GLY A 359 -4.74 33.56 2.13
CA GLY A 359 -4.29 33.60 0.74
C GLY A 359 -4.13 35.05 0.30
N GLN A 360 -2.99 35.38 -0.32
CA GLN A 360 -2.71 36.74 -0.79
C GLN A 360 -3.54 37.10 -2.03
N ASP A 361 -3.90 36.12 -2.86
CA ASP A 361 -4.79 36.34 -4.00
C ASP A 361 -6.26 36.25 -3.55
N GLY A 362 -6.95 37.39 -3.51
CA GLY A 362 -8.37 37.48 -3.17
C GLY A 362 -9.29 36.67 -4.09
N LYS A 363 -8.84 36.31 -5.30
CA LYS A 363 -9.57 35.46 -6.25
C LYS A 363 -9.34 33.98 -6.01
N ALA A 364 -8.24 33.61 -5.35
CA ALA A 364 -7.86 32.22 -5.18
C ALA A 364 -8.62 31.59 -3.99
N VAL A 365 -9.61 30.76 -4.32
CA VAL A 365 -10.35 29.97 -3.34
C VAL A 365 -9.47 28.83 -2.85
N PHE A 366 -9.06 28.85 -1.58
CA PHE A 366 -8.40 27.69 -0.97
C PHE A 366 -9.30 27.02 0.05
N ARG A 367 -9.05 25.74 0.28
CA ARG A 367 -9.77 24.92 1.25
C ARG A 367 -8.80 24.33 2.23
N VAL A 368 -9.06 24.49 3.51
CA VAL A 368 -8.32 23.87 4.60
C VAL A 368 -9.04 22.58 4.98
N THR A 369 -8.37 21.45 4.77
CA THR A 369 -8.91 20.13 5.12
C THR A 369 -8.65 19.83 6.59
N GLU A 370 -7.51 20.29 7.12
CA GLU A 370 -7.08 20.02 8.48
C GLU A 370 -6.28 21.21 9.03
N LEU A 371 -6.53 21.57 10.29
CA LEU A 371 -5.78 22.57 11.04
C LEU A 371 -5.70 22.11 12.49
N VAL A 372 -4.48 21.83 12.95
CA VAL A 372 -4.18 21.23 14.26
C VAL A 372 -3.09 22.05 14.95
N VAL A 373 -3.26 22.29 16.24
CA VAL A 373 -2.27 22.99 17.09
C VAL A 373 -1.64 21.99 18.05
N ALA A 374 -0.49 21.44 17.70
CA ALA A 374 0.18 20.38 18.44
C ALA A 374 1.19 20.90 19.46
N LYS A 375 1.06 20.46 20.72
CA LYS A 375 2.20 20.45 21.66
C LYS A 375 3.11 19.29 21.25
N ARG A 376 4.42 19.53 21.15
CA ARG A 376 5.38 18.45 20.91
C ARG A 376 5.30 17.48 22.10
N ARG A 377 5.10 16.19 21.85
CA ARG A 377 5.26 15.18 22.91
C ARG A 377 6.75 15.07 23.19
N ASP A 378 7.12 15.24 24.46
CA ASP A 378 8.47 14.95 24.96
C ASP A 378 8.85 13.49 24.71
#